data_AF-K9RHR3-F1
#
_entry.id   AF-K9RHR3-F1
#
_cell.length_a   1.000
_cell.length_b   1.000
_cell.length_c   1.000
_cell.angle_alpha   90.00
_cell.angle_beta   90.00
_cell.angle_gamma   90.00
#
_symmetry.space_group_name_H-M   'P 1'
#
loop_
_entity.id
_entity.type
_entity.pdbx_description
1 polymer ?
#
loop_
_entity_poly.entity_id
_entity_poly.type
_entity_poly.pdbx_seq_one_letter_code
_entity_poly.pdbx_strand_id
1 'polypeptide(L)' 'MKTTRLNVRMSERRLNKIRQYAANKDKTVTQIVEDWIDRLPNKEIDKNSTVPLPVNPAD' A
#
# COMPACT_ATOMS: atom_id res chain seq x y z
N MET A 1 -10.35 13.07 9.77
CA MET A 1 -9.59 11.82 9.54
C MET A 1 -8.13 12.09 9.83
N LYS A 2 -7.40 11.21 10.53
CA LYS A 2 -5.96 11.42 10.74
C LYS A 2 -5.25 11.29 9.38
N THR A 3 -4.61 12.35 8.91
CA THR A 3 -3.90 12.36 7.62
C THR A 3 -2.44 11.97 7.85
N THR A 4 -1.99 10.89 7.23
CA THR A 4 -0.58 10.49 7.17
C THR A 4 -0.03 10.75 5.77
N ARG A 5 1.28 10.99 5.66
CA ARG A 5 1.94 11.24 4.37
C ARG A 5 2.66 10.00 3.89
N LEU A 6 2.49 9.65 2.62
CA LEU A 6 3.26 8.60 1.95
C LEU A 6 4.51 9.21 1.31
N ASN A 7 5.69 8.72 1.71
CA ASN A 7 6.97 9.09 1.07
C ASN A 7 7.51 7.89 0.29
N VAL A 8 7.69 8.04 -1.03
CA VAL A 8 8.22 7.00 -1.90
C VAL A 8 9.47 7.50 -2.61
N ARG A 9 10.58 6.75 -2.48
CA ARG A 9 11.79 7.00 -3.27
C ARG A 9 11.62 6.39 -4.66
N MET A 10 11.78 7.19 -5.70
CA MET A 10 11.73 6.73 -7.09
C MET A 10 12.67 7.55 -7.96
N SER A 11 13.06 6.97 -9.11
CA SER A 11 13.84 7.70 -10.11
C SER A 11 12.99 8.75 -10.81
N GLU A 12 13.65 9.77 -11.35
CA GLU A 12 13.00 10.85 -12.11
C GLU A 12 12.17 10.31 -13.29
N ARG A 13 12.69 9.29 -14.00
CA ARG A 13 11.94 8.60 -15.08
C ARG A 13 10.60 8.04 -14.60
N ARG A 14 10.56 7.42 -13.41
CA ARG A 14 9.32 6.87 -12.83
C ARG A 14 8.38 7.98 -12.38
N LEU A 15 8.93 9.04 -11.78
CA LEU A 15 8.16 10.21 -11.36
C LEU A 15 7.52 10.95 -12.55
N ASN A 16 8.24 11.10 -13.66
CA ASN A 16 7.69 11.72 -14.85
C ASN A 16 6.57 10.87 -15.46
N LYS A 17 6.75 9.54 -15.50
CA LYS A 17 5.74 8.62 -16.02
C LYS A 17 4.42 8.72 -15.24
N ILE A 18 4.46 8.76 -13.90
CA ILE A 18 3.23 8.86 -13.11
C ILE A 18 2.56 10.24 -13.24
N ARG A 19 3.34 11.32 -13.38
CA ARG A 19 2.80 12.67 -13.65
C ARG A 19 2.08 12.75 -15.00
N GLN A 20 2.69 12.21 -16.06
CA GLN A 20 2.08 12.16 -17.40
C GLN A 20 0.81 11.31 -17.39
N TYR A 21 0.83 10.16 -16.72
CA TYR A 21 -0.35 9.31 -16.59
C TYR A 21 -1.51 10.02 -15.87
N ALA A 22 -1.20 10.77 -14.80
CA ALA A 22 -2.18 11.55 -14.06
C ALA A 22 -2.76 12.68 -14.91
N ALA A 23 -1.91 13.41 -15.65
CA ALA A 23 -2.33 14.45 -16.58
C ALA A 23 -3.26 13.92 -17.68
N ASN A 24 -2.92 12.77 -18.29
CA ASN A 24 -3.76 12.14 -19.32
C ASN A 24 -5.13 11.67 -18.82
N LYS A 25 -5.31 11.57 -17.50
CA LYS A 25 -6.56 11.14 -16.86
C LYS A 25 -7.32 12.27 -16.18
N ASP A 26 -6.84 13.51 -16.30
CA ASP A 26 -7.35 14.68 -15.58
C ASP A 26 -7.45 14.41 -14.06
N LYS A 27 -6.46 13.72 -13.51
CA LYS A 27 -6.37 13.36 -12.09
C LYS A 27 -5.06 13.85 -11.48
N THR A 28 -5.06 14.01 -10.16
CA THR A 28 -3.83 14.24 -9.41
C THR A 28 -3.06 12.94 -9.20
N VAL A 29 -1.74 13.01 -9.03
CA VAL A 29 -0.93 11.83 -8.65
C VAL A 29 -1.44 11.19 -7.36
N THR A 30 -1.91 12.01 -6.40
CA THR A 30 -2.54 11.53 -5.17
C THR A 30 -3.75 10.66 -5.45
N GLN A 31 -4.69 11.13 -6.29
CA GLN A 31 -5.88 10.36 -6.66
C GLN A 31 -5.54 9.06 -7.39
N ILE A 32 -4.49 9.07 -8.24
CA ILE A 32 -4.01 7.82 -8.87
C ILE A 32 -3.51 6.82 -7.82
N VAL A 33 -2.79 7.30 -6.81
CA VAL A 33 -2.27 6.46 -5.72
C VAL A 33 -3.41 5.96 -4.84
N GLU A 34 -4.38 6.80 -4.49
CA GLU A 34 -5.60 6.42 -3.75
C GLU A 34 -6.40 5.37 -4.52
N ASP A 35 -6.68 5.60 -5.81
CA ASP A 35 -7.36 4.64 -6.69
C ASP A 35 -6.66 3.28 -6.77
N TRP A 36 -5.33 3.25 -6.62
CA TRP A 36 -4.56 2.00 -6.58
C TRP A 36 -4.61 1.33 -5.21
N ILE A 37 -4.55 2.10 -4.13
CA ILE A 37 -4.68 1.60 -2.76
C ILE A 37 -6.05 0.98 -2.55
N ASP A 38 -7.12 1.63 -3.02
CA ASP A 38 -8.50 1.16 -2.89
C ASP A 38 -8.78 -0.15 -3.63
N ARG A 39 -7.92 -0.53 -4.59
CA ARG A 39 -7.99 -1.82 -5.31
C ARG A 39 -7.25 -2.95 -4.61
N LEU A 40 -6.43 -2.64 -3.60
CA LEU A 40 -5.71 -3.66 -2.86
C LEU A 40 -6.73 -4.50 -2.06
N PRO A 41 -6.57 -5.83 -2.02
CA PRO A 41 -7.44 -6.65 -1.18
C PRO A 41 -7.26 -6.21 0.28
N ASN A 42 -8.39 -6.04 0.98
CA ASN A 42 -8.34 -5.90 2.42
C ASN A 42 -7.74 -7.18 2.97
N LYS A 43 -6.58 -7.08 3.62
CA LYS A 43 -6.10 -8.18 4.43
C LYS A 43 -7.08 -8.27 5.59
N GLU A 44 -8.06 -9.18 5.49
CA GLU A 44 -8.70 -9.73 6.67
C GLU A 44 -7.54 -10.31 7.47
N ILE A 45 -7.05 -9.55 8.46
CA ILE A 45 -6.22 -10.13 9.49
C ILE A 45 -7.20 -11.06 10.19
N ASP A 46 -7.20 -12.32 9.77
CA ASP A 46 -7.88 -13.40 10.45
C ASP A 46 -7.48 -13.32 11.91
N LYS A 47 -8.32 -12.71 12.74
CA LYS A 47 -8.18 -12.67 14.20
C LYS A 47 -8.27 -14.08 14.81
N ASN A 48 -8.35 -15.11 13.97
CA ASN A 48 -8.46 -16.51 14.36
C ASN A 48 -7.32 -17.40 13.83
N SER A 49 -6.15 -16.83 13.47
CA SER A 49 -4.96 -17.66 13.29
C SER A 49 -4.47 -18.15 14.66
N THR A 50 -5.13 -19.20 15.16
CA THR A 50 -4.60 -20.10 16.19
C THR A 50 -3.37 -20.78 15.59
N VAL A 51 -2.24 -20.08 15.55
CA VAL A 51 -0.95 -20.72 15.41
C VAL A 51 -0.58 -21.18 16.83
N PRO A 52 -0.59 -22.48 17.14
CA PRO A 52 -0.07 -22.94 18.41
C PRO A 52 1.41 -22.59 18.43
N LEU A 53 1.87 -21.89 19.49
CA LEU A 53 3.29 -21.70 19.70
C LEU A 53 3.95 -23.08 19.77
N PRO A 54 5.15 -23.27 19.18
CA PRO A 54 5.90 -24.50 19.37
C PRO A 54 6.25 -24.61 20.86
N VAL A 55 5.65 -25.58 21.54
CA VAL A 55 6.05 -25.97 22.90
C VAL A 55 7.42 -26.61 22.79
N ASN A 56 8.44 -25.92 23.29
CA ASN A 56 9.78 -26.47 23.41
C ASN A 56 9.78 -27.38 24.64
N PRO A 57 9.97 -28.71 24.51
CA PRO A 57 10.14 -29.56 25.67
C PRO A 57 11.54 -29.29 26.24
N ALA A 58 11.60 -28.79 27.47
CA ALA A 58 12.82 -28.76 28.24
C ALA A 58 13.09 -30.18 28.77
N ASP A 59 14.27 -30.71 28.46
CA ASP A 59 15.02 -31.70 29.24
C ASP A 59 16.50 -31.28 29.24
#